data_AF-A0A4Q2JR47-F1
#
_entry.id   AF-A0A4Q2JR47-F1
#
_cell.length_a   1.000
_cell.length_b   1.000
_cell.length_c   1.000
_cell.angle_alpha   90.00
_cell.angle_beta   90.00
_cell.angle_gamma   90.00
#
_symmetry.space_group_name_H-M   'P 1'
#
loop_
_entity.id
_entity.type
_entity.pdbx_description
1 polymer ?
#
loop_
_entity_poly.entity_id
_entity_poly.type
_entity_poly.pdbx_seq_one_letter_code
_entity_poly.pdbx_strand_id
1 'polypeptide(L)'
;MTQPNVRPKIVITSIDSAPDDLLEQLPVHAELVRILPGSDRPDYSLAVAKKPIHFRTSLAALEQAGVDPGAADPQMIRVHDDGSVDLVIFGLVMCARVAGETIHLAMQDFPVNIAYVIDNTQLRDASVDFSKCYFAAIGFVSMDDVRPR
;
A
#
# COMPACT_ATOMS: atom_id res chain seq x y z
N MET A 1 22.42 -10.91 22.62
CA MET A 1 21.44 -11.48 21.68
C MET A 1 20.43 -10.39 21.37
N THR A 2 20.63 -9.66 20.27
CA THR A 2 19.67 -8.65 19.81
C THR A 2 18.41 -9.40 19.38
N GLN A 3 17.25 -9.04 19.93
CA GLN A 3 15.98 -9.54 19.41
C GLN A 3 15.97 -9.30 17.89
N PRO A 4 15.53 -10.25 17.06
CA PRO A 4 15.32 -9.96 15.64
C PRO A 4 14.40 -8.74 15.58
N ASN A 5 14.74 -7.74 14.76
CA ASN A 5 13.90 -6.56 14.54
C ASN A 5 12.54 -7.03 14.02
N VAL A 6 11.58 -7.26 14.91
CA VAL A 6 10.22 -7.66 14.54
C VAL A 6 9.56 -6.43 13.93
N ARG A 7 9.27 -6.50 12.64
CA ARG A 7 8.50 -5.47 11.96
C ARG A 7 7.08 -5.46 12.51
N PRO A 8 6.52 -4.28 12.85
CA PRO A 8 5.14 -4.18 13.26
C PRO A 8 4.23 -4.73 12.15
N LYS A 9 3.29 -5.59 12.54
CA LYS A 9 2.31 -6.18 11.62
C LYS A 9 1.01 -5.40 11.74
N ILE A 10 0.39 -5.12 10.60
CA ILE A 10 -0.90 -4.45 10.53
C ILE A 10 -1.88 -5.32 9.74
N VAL A 11 -3.16 -5.03 9.93
CA VAL A 11 -4.25 -5.61 9.16
C VAL A 11 -5.19 -4.51 8.70
N ILE A 12 -5.54 -4.52 7.42
CA ILE A 12 -6.62 -3.72 6.84
C ILE A 12 -7.87 -4.61 6.84
N THR A 13 -8.86 -4.26 7.65
CA THR A 13 -10.08 -5.07 7.86
C THR A 13 -11.32 -4.44 7.22
N SER A 14 -11.30 -3.13 6.99
CA SER A 14 -12.40 -2.40 6.38
C SER A 14 -11.89 -1.23 5.56
N ILE A 15 -12.67 -0.86 4.55
CA ILE A 15 -12.39 0.25 3.64
C ILE A 15 -13.65 1.09 3.41
N ASP A 16 -13.47 2.41 3.35
CA ASP A 16 -14.51 3.42 3.16
C ASP A 16 -14.70 3.72 1.66
N SER A 17 -13.60 3.77 0.91
CA SER A 17 -13.58 3.92 -0.54
C SER A 17 -12.44 3.09 -1.09
N ALA A 18 -12.72 2.24 -2.09
CA ALA A 18 -11.73 1.39 -2.74
C ALA A 18 -12.27 0.84 -4.08
N PRO A 19 -11.38 0.37 -4.97
CA PRO A 19 -11.73 -0.55 -6.03
C PRO A 19 -12.41 -1.82 -5.51
N ASP A 20 -13.32 -2.39 -6.31
CA ASP A 20 -14.10 -3.58 -5.94
C ASP A 20 -13.21 -4.79 -5.60
N ASP A 21 -12.09 -4.95 -6.30
CA ASP A 21 -11.16 -6.06 -6.09
C ASP A 21 -10.50 -6.03 -4.69
N LEU A 22 -10.23 -4.86 -4.11
CA LEU A 22 -9.65 -4.75 -2.78
C LEU A 22 -10.65 -5.22 -1.71
N LEU A 23 -11.95 -4.89 -1.88
CA LEU A 23 -13.02 -5.31 -0.96
C LEU A 23 -13.06 -6.84 -0.84
N GLU A 24 -12.94 -7.54 -1.96
CA GLU A 24 -12.98 -9.01 -2.02
C GLU A 24 -11.74 -9.69 -1.42
N GLN A 25 -10.65 -8.94 -1.22
CA GLN A 25 -9.37 -9.45 -0.72
C GLN A 25 -9.10 -9.12 0.75
N LEU A 26 -10.03 -8.44 1.42
CA LEU A 26 -9.95 -8.21 2.86
C LEU A 26 -10.09 -9.54 3.64
N PRO A 27 -9.42 -9.70 4.79
CA PRO A 27 -8.46 -8.77 5.37
C PRO A 27 -7.07 -8.83 4.70
N VAL A 28 -6.44 -7.68 4.51
CA VAL A 28 -5.06 -7.59 4.02
C VAL A 28 -4.09 -7.46 5.19
N HIS A 29 -3.26 -8.47 5.40
CA HIS A 29 -2.17 -8.42 6.39
C HIS A 29 -0.90 -7.88 5.75
N ALA A 30 -0.25 -6.93 6.41
CA ALA A 30 1.00 -6.33 5.93
C ALA A 30 2.01 -6.13 7.07
N GLU A 31 3.27 -5.95 6.71
CA GLU A 31 4.35 -5.60 7.62
C GLU A 31 4.85 -4.19 7.34
N LEU A 32 4.91 -3.35 8.37
CA LEU A 32 5.51 -2.02 8.28
C LEU A 32 7.03 -2.17 8.16
N VAL A 33 7.58 -1.60 7.08
CA VAL A 33 9.01 -1.74 6.74
C VAL A 33 9.78 -0.47 7.12
N ARG A 34 9.28 0.70 6.71
CA ARG A 34 9.97 1.99 6.85
C ARG A 34 8.96 3.12 7.02
N ILE A 35 9.38 4.20 7.67
CA ILE A 35 8.73 5.52 7.55
C ILE A 35 9.55 6.34 6.56
N LEU A 36 8.88 6.96 5.58
CA LEU A 36 9.48 7.76 4.51
C LEU A 36 8.85 9.15 4.47
N PRO A 37 9.64 10.21 4.24
CA PRO A 37 9.09 11.50 3.87
C PRO A 37 8.54 11.45 2.43
N GLY A 38 7.39 12.07 2.18
CA GLY A 38 6.90 12.44 0.86
C GLY A 38 7.10 13.93 0.61
N SER A 39 6.71 14.41 -0.58
CA SER A 39 6.83 15.83 -0.94
C SER A 39 5.86 16.75 -0.18
N ASP A 40 4.79 16.19 0.39
CA ASP A 40 3.71 16.89 1.07
C ASP A 40 3.69 16.66 2.61
N ARG A 41 4.12 15.48 3.09
CA ARG A 41 4.21 15.14 4.52
C ARG A 41 5.40 14.22 4.85
N PRO A 42 5.95 14.27 6.07
CA PRO A 42 7.20 13.57 6.39
C PRO A 42 7.05 12.11 6.86
N ASP A 43 5.83 11.60 6.98
CA ASP A 43 5.50 10.44 7.83
C ASP A 43 4.69 9.33 7.11
N TYR A 44 5.00 9.05 5.84
CA TYR A 44 4.41 7.91 5.15
C TYR A 44 4.95 6.59 5.69
N SER A 45 4.04 5.66 5.96
CA SER A 45 4.36 4.27 6.26
C SER A 45 4.46 3.45 4.99
N LEU A 46 5.66 2.91 4.72
CA LEU A 46 5.85 1.89 3.71
C LEU A 46 5.60 0.51 4.33
N ALA A 47 4.72 -0.27 3.72
CA ALA A 47 4.38 -1.61 4.15
C ALA A 47 4.46 -2.62 3.00
N VAL A 48 4.59 -3.89 3.34
CA VAL A 48 4.57 -5.01 2.39
C VAL A 48 3.48 -5.99 2.79
N ALA A 49 2.53 -6.24 1.89
CA ALA A 49 1.48 -7.22 2.06
C ALA A 49 2.06 -8.64 2.13
N LYS A 50 1.54 -9.46 3.05
CA LYS A 50 1.96 -10.86 3.23
C LYS A 50 1.50 -11.77 2.10
N LYS A 51 0.43 -11.38 1.42
CA LYS A 51 -0.12 -12.04 0.22
C LYS A 51 -0.21 -10.99 -0.90
N PRO A 52 -0.08 -11.40 -2.17
CA PRO A 52 -0.31 -10.51 -3.29
C PRO A 52 -1.74 -9.96 -3.24
N ILE A 53 -1.89 -8.69 -3.59
CA ILE A 53 -3.17 -8.03 -3.83
C ILE A 53 -3.31 -7.93 -5.36
N HIS A 54 -4.35 -8.55 -5.90
CA HIS A 54 -4.69 -8.43 -7.31
C HIS A 54 -5.43 -7.12 -7.53
N PHE A 55 -4.94 -6.31 -8.47
CA PHE A 55 -5.55 -5.02 -8.79
C PHE A 55 -5.84 -4.94 -10.30
N ARG A 56 -7.10 -4.74 -10.66
CA ARG A 56 -7.55 -4.58 -12.02
C ARG A 56 -7.95 -3.13 -12.28
N THR A 57 -7.36 -2.55 -13.32
CA THR A 57 -7.58 -1.16 -13.72
C THR A 57 -7.44 -1.02 -15.23
N SER A 58 -7.25 0.21 -15.73
CA SER A 58 -6.93 0.49 -17.12
C SER A 58 -5.66 1.34 -17.25
N LEU A 59 -5.01 1.28 -18.41
CA LEU A 59 -3.89 2.16 -18.75
C LEU A 59 -4.28 3.63 -18.57
N ALA A 60 -5.47 4.00 -19.06
CA ALA A 60 -5.97 5.36 -18.96
C ALA A 60 -6.11 5.83 -17.50
N ALA A 61 -6.54 4.95 -16.58
CA ALA A 61 -6.65 5.30 -15.17
C ALA A 61 -5.28 5.47 -14.49
N LEU A 62 -4.29 4.65 -14.84
CA LEU A 62 -2.91 4.80 -14.36
C LEU A 62 -2.28 6.11 -14.87
N GLU A 63 -2.44 6.40 -16.16
CA GLU A 63 -1.95 7.64 -16.78
C GLU A 63 -2.61 8.89 -16.16
N GLN A 64 -3.92 8.85 -15.93
CA GLN A 64 -4.66 9.93 -15.26
C GLN A 64 -4.17 10.16 -13.83
N ALA A 65 -3.73 9.10 -13.14
CA ALA A 65 -3.11 9.17 -11.83
C ALA A 65 -1.63 9.61 -11.89
N GLY A 66 -1.05 9.81 -13.08
CA GLY A 66 0.35 10.17 -13.25
C GLY A 66 1.31 9.01 -12.99
N VAL A 67 0.83 7.76 -13.09
CA VAL A 67 1.62 6.55 -12.88
C VAL A 67 2.03 5.96 -14.22
N ASP A 68 3.32 5.70 -14.40
CA ASP A 68 3.84 5.03 -15.59
C ASP A 68 3.74 3.50 -15.43
N PRO A 69 2.84 2.81 -16.15
CA PRO A 69 2.74 1.35 -16.09
C PRO A 69 3.99 0.64 -16.63
N GLY A 70 4.79 1.29 -17.48
CA GLY A 70 6.02 0.73 -18.02
C GLY A 70 7.15 0.64 -16.98
N ALA A 71 7.03 1.34 -15.86
CA ALA A 71 7.97 1.28 -14.75
C ALA A 71 7.71 0.13 -13.77
N ALA A 72 6.54 -0.53 -13.87
CA ALA A 72 6.24 -1.70 -13.05
C ALA A 72 7.13 -2.89 -13.41
N ASP A 73 7.37 -3.79 -12.43
CA ASP A 73 8.04 -5.06 -12.73
C ASP A 73 7.23 -5.84 -13.78
N PRO A 74 7.81 -6.24 -14.93
CA PRO A 74 7.11 -6.98 -15.97
C PRO A 74 6.48 -8.32 -15.51
N GLN A 75 6.90 -8.86 -14.37
CA GLN A 75 6.29 -10.05 -13.77
C GLN A 75 5.03 -9.74 -12.94
N MET A 76 4.83 -8.47 -12.58
CA MET A 76 3.73 -8.01 -11.71
C MET A 76 2.66 -7.22 -12.45
N ILE A 77 2.86 -6.93 -13.74
CA ILE A 77 1.90 -6.22 -14.58
C ILE A 77 1.57 -7.03 -15.83
N ARG A 78 0.29 -7.02 -16.22
CA ARG A 78 -0.17 -7.50 -17.52
C ARG A 78 -1.09 -6.45 -18.11
N VAL A 79 -0.68 -5.89 -19.25
CA VAL A 79 -1.49 -5.00 -20.07
C VAL A 79 -2.13 -5.83 -21.17
N HIS A 80 -3.44 -5.68 -21.36
CA HIS A 80 -4.21 -6.37 -22.40
C HIS A 80 -4.45 -5.45 -23.60
N ASP A 81 -4.79 -6.04 -24.75
CA ASP A 81 -5.01 -5.32 -26.01
C ASP A 81 -6.18 -4.31 -25.94
N ASP A 82 -7.13 -4.53 -25.02
CA ASP A 82 -8.27 -3.64 -24.77
C ASP A 82 -7.93 -2.45 -23.83
N GLY A 83 -6.68 -2.36 -23.40
CA GLY A 83 -6.20 -1.33 -22.47
C GLY A 83 -6.50 -1.60 -21.00
N SER A 84 -7.13 -2.73 -20.66
CA SER A 84 -7.23 -3.18 -19.27
C SER A 84 -5.87 -3.66 -18.75
N VAL A 85 -5.66 -3.52 -17.45
CA VAL A 85 -4.39 -3.82 -16.77
C VAL A 85 -4.68 -4.64 -15.53
N ASP A 86 -4.01 -5.79 -15.42
CA ASP A 86 -3.98 -6.60 -14.21
C ASP A 86 -2.62 -6.44 -13.52
N LEU A 87 -2.63 -6.17 -12.23
CA LEU A 87 -1.46 -5.93 -11.38
C LEU A 87 -1.43 -6.89 -10.20
N VAL A 88 -0.22 -7.27 -9.78
CA VAL A 88 0.06 -8.04 -8.57
C VAL A 88 0.85 -7.16 -7.61
N ILE A 89 0.17 -6.65 -6.58
CA ILE A 89 0.71 -5.65 -5.66
C ILE A 89 1.18 -6.30 -4.36
N PHE A 90 2.38 -5.93 -3.93
CA PHE A 90 2.90 -6.24 -2.59
C PHE A 90 3.19 -4.99 -1.78
N GLY A 91 3.69 -3.93 -2.42
CA GLY A 91 4.04 -2.69 -1.72
C GLY A 91 2.83 -1.81 -1.49
N LEU A 92 2.72 -1.29 -0.27
CA LEU A 92 1.72 -0.30 0.14
C LEU A 92 2.41 0.93 0.69
N VAL A 93 1.92 2.11 0.33
CA VAL A 93 2.24 3.38 0.99
C VAL A 93 0.99 3.86 1.70
N MET A 94 1.12 4.20 2.98
CA MET A 94 -0.01 4.63 3.80
C MET A 94 0.33 5.87 4.62
N CYS A 95 -0.67 6.68 4.91
CA CYS A 95 -0.55 7.77 5.87
C CYS A 95 -1.87 7.98 6.61
N ALA A 96 -1.83 8.59 7.79
CA ALA A 96 -3.04 8.92 8.53
C ALA A 96 -3.96 9.81 7.68
N ARG A 97 -5.28 9.55 7.73
CA ARG A 97 -6.26 10.34 6.95
C ARG A 97 -6.25 11.82 7.36
N VAL A 98 -5.99 12.11 8.62
CA VAL A 98 -5.91 13.48 9.17
C VAL A 98 -4.43 13.89 9.31
N ALA A 99 -4.09 15.06 8.78
CA ALA A 99 -2.74 15.61 8.89
C ALA A 99 -2.37 15.89 10.36
N GLY A 100 -1.17 15.50 10.77
CA GLY A 100 -0.69 15.63 12.15
C GLY A 100 -0.94 14.40 13.02
N GLU A 101 -1.71 13.42 12.55
CA GLU A 101 -1.80 12.10 13.19
C GLU A 101 -0.77 11.13 12.60
N THR A 102 -0.31 10.20 13.43
CA THR A 102 0.70 9.20 13.05
C THR A 102 0.22 7.81 13.46
N ILE A 103 0.52 6.82 12.61
CA ILE A 103 0.27 5.40 12.89
C ILE A 103 1.01 4.99 14.16
N HIS A 104 0.27 4.53 15.17
CA HIS A 104 0.82 4.14 16.48
C HIS A 104 0.60 2.65 16.74
N LEU A 105 1.49 2.01 17.51
CA LEU A 105 1.46 0.58 17.84
C LEU A 105 0.28 0.14 18.72
N ALA A 106 -0.61 1.05 19.10
CA ALA A 106 -1.82 0.76 19.87
C ALA A 106 -3.10 1.03 19.06
N MET A 107 -2.96 1.25 17.75
CA MET A 107 -4.06 1.65 16.90
C MET A 107 -5.01 0.48 16.65
N GLN A 108 -6.31 0.79 16.72
CA GLN A 108 -7.41 -0.09 16.37
C GLN A 108 -8.32 0.71 15.44
N ASP A 109 -8.61 0.14 14.28
CA ASP A 109 -9.47 0.73 13.23
C ASP A 109 -9.09 2.20 12.93
N PHE A 110 -7.79 2.45 12.75
CA PHE A 110 -7.26 3.79 12.53
C PHE A 110 -7.36 4.19 11.05
N PRO A 111 -7.95 5.35 10.72
CA PRO A 111 -8.21 5.74 9.34
C PRO A 111 -6.94 6.16 8.61
N VAL A 112 -6.69 5.55 7.46
CA VAL A 112 -5.53 5.80 6.61
C VAL A 112 -5.90 5.95 5.14
N ASN A 113 -5.12 6.76 4.44
CA ASN A 113 -5.04 6.72 2.98
C ASN A 113 -4.08 5.58 2.59
N ILE A 114 -4.43 4.81 1.58
CA ILE A 114 -3.68 3.64 1.10
C ILE A 114 -3.41 3.82 -0.39
N ALA A 115 -2.15 3.71 -0.77
CA ALA A 115 -1.70 3.68 -2.15
C ALA A 115 -0.96 2.36 -2.44
N TYR A 116 -1.19 1.83 -3.63
CA TYR A 116 -0.44 0.69 -4.17
C TYR A 116 0.87 1.17 -4.77
N VAL A 117 1.96 0.48 -4.48
CA VAL A 117 3.25 0.68 -5.14
C VAL A 117 3.23 -0.06 -6.46
N ILE A 118 3.23 0.67 -7.57
CA ILE A 118 3.22 0.13 -8.93
C ILE A 118 4.64 -0.07 -9.45
N ASP A 119 5.52 0.94 -9.30
CA ASP A 119 6.96 0.79 -9.52
C ASP A 119 7.64 0.33 -8.22
N ASN A 120 8.05 -0.94 -8.20
CA ASN A 120 8.63 -1.61 -7.02
C ASN A 120 9.96 -1.00 -6.56
N THR A 121 10.62 -0.16 -7.37
CA THR A 121 11.85 0.52 -6.96
C THR A 121 11.63 1.47 -5.77
N GLN A 122 10.39 1.95 -5.56
CA GLN A 122 9.98 2.73 -4.40
C GLN A 122 10.38 2.10 -3.04
N LEU A 123 10.47 0.78 -2.96
CA LEU A 123 10.87 0.08 -1.72
C LEU A 123 12.30 0.45 -1.27
N ARG A 124 13.14 0.87 -2.21
CA ARG A 124 14.55 1.25 -1.97
C ARG A 124 14.75 2.75 -1.82
N ASP A 125 13.78 3.55 -2.24
CA ASP A 125 13.90 5.01 -2.25
C ASP A 125 13.97 5.59 -0.83
N ALA A 126 14.56 6.78 -0.73
CA ALA A 126 14.70 7.50 0.54
C ALA A 126 13.43 8.30 0.90
N SER A 127 12.57 8.57 -0.09
CA SER A 127 11.32 9.31 0.01
C SER A 127 10.22 8.63 -0.81
N VAL A 128 8.96 8.96 -0.54
CA VAL A 128 7.83 8.57 -1.39
C VAL A 128 7.85 9.40 -2.68
N ASP A 129 7.84 8.70 -3.81
CA ASP A 129 7.61 9.24 -5.14
C ASP A 129 6.19 8.87 -5.57
N PHE A 130 5.33 9.87 -5.66
CA PHE A 130 3.92 9.65 -5.97
C PHE A 130 3.69 9.16 -7.41
N SER A 131 4.60 9.40 -8.36
CA SER A 131 4.45 8.83 -9.71
C SER A 131 4.66 7.32 -9.75
N LYS A 132 5.20 6.72 -8.66
CA LYS A 132 5.36 5.28 -8.49
C LYS A 132 4.18 4.61 -7.81
N CYS A 133 3.24 5.41 -7.30
CA CYS A 133 2.18 4.97 -6.42
C CYS A 133 0.81 5.31 -7.00
N TYR A 134 -0.13 4.38 -6.91
CA TYR A 134 -1.52 4.61 -7.28
C TYR A 134 -2.38 4.73 -6.02
N PHE A 135 -3.08 5.85 -5.83
CA PHE A 135 -4.01 6.00 -4.71
C PHE A 135 -5.15 4.97 -4.84
N ALA A 136 -5.22 4.04 -3.89
CA ALA A 136 -6.09 2.89 -3.99
C ALA A 136 -7.33 3.07 -3.10
N ALA A 137 -7.15 3.45 -1.83
CA ALA A 137 -8.26 3.40 -0.90
C ALA A 137 -8.14 4.37 0.27
N ILE A 138 -9.29 4.61 0.91
CA ILE A 138 -9.37 5.07 2.29
C ILE A 138 -9.78 3.85 3.11
N GLY A 139 -8.96 3.47 4.09
CA GLY A 139 -9.15 2.26 4.87
C GLY A 139 -8.95 2.46 6.36
N PHE A 140 -9.21 1.39 7.11
CA PHE A 140 -8.96 1.33 8.53
C PHE A 140 -7.94 0.24 8.82
N VAL A 141 -6.89 0.60 9.57
CA VAL A 141 -5.80 -0.30 9.95
C VAL A 141 -5.78 -0.55 11.45
N SER A 142 -5.55 -1.80 11.81
CA SER A 142 -5.33 -2.22 13.18
C SER A 142 -3.96 -2.90 13.30
N MET A 143 -3.38 -2.91 14.50
CA MET A 143 -2.22 -3.76 14.76
C MET A 143 -2.63 -5.24 14.71
N ASP A 144 -1.90 -6.03 13.94
CA ASP A 144 -2.07 -7.47 13.85
C ASP A 144 -1.34 -8.10 15.05
N ASP A 145 -2.04 -8.13 16.19
CA ASP A 145 -1.61 -8.81 17.41
C ASP A 145 -1.41 -10.29 17.08
N VAL A 146 -0.17 -10.68 16.79
CA VAL A 146 0.24 -12.08 16.83
C VAL A 146 0.20 -12.48 18.29
N ARG A 147 -0.98 -12.81 18.83
CA ARG A 147 -1.06 -13.56 20.07
C ARG A 147 -0.39 -14.91 19.78
N PRO A 148 0.72 -15.26 20.44
CA PRO A 148 1.22 -16.62 20.37
C PRO A 148 0.11 -17.52 20.93
N ARG A 149 -0.41 -18.42 20.11
CA ARG A 149 -1.18 -19.57 20.59
C ARG A 149 -0.20 -20.62 21.12
#